data_AF-A0A2E7RBS1-F1
#
_entry.id   AF-A0A2E7RBS1-F1
#
_cell.length_a   1.000
_cell.length_b   1.000
_cell.length_c   1.000
_cell.angle_alpha   90.00
_cell.angle_beta   90.00
_cell.angle_gamma   90.00
#
_symmetry.space_group_name_H-M   'P 1'
#
loop_
_entity.id
_entity.type
_entity.pdbx_description
1 polymer ?
#
loop_
_entity_poly.entity_id
_entity_poly.type
_entity_poly.pdbx_seq_one_letter_code
_entity_poly.pdbx_strand_id
1 'polypeptide(L)'
;MTDVGTEELINKMLDSKKLGNDASEDLKDFLQDIKEGKFHRDDDAYVHALADRLGFTDGKVPANGKGTKASATKKTDNVDWHERAVIAEARVEELEEEIEVLKDAPGSPPESMVDADALRVLLNKIYDAETGALCEISNEEAAQTLKLMSEKLD
;
A
#
# COMPACT_ATOMS: atom_id res chain seq x y z
N MET A 1 1.56 11.01 -17.89
CA MET A 1 1.92 12.44 -18.12
C MET A 1 2.30 12.97 -16.77
N THR A 2 3.56 12.79 -16.38
CA THR A 2 4.14 13.51 -15.24
C THR A 2 4.18 14.98 -15.64
N ASP A 3 3.63 15.82 -14.78
CA ASP A 3 3.33 17.20 -15.10
C ASP A 3 4.65 17.97 -15.22
N VAL A 4 4.92 18.56 -16.38
CA VAL A 4 6.10 19.42 -16.61
C VAL A 4 6.18 20.53 -15.53
N GLY A 5 5.03 20.88 -14.93
CA GLY A 5 4.95 21.81 -13.82
C GLY A 5 5.61 21.35 -12.51
N THR A 6 5.66 20.04 -12.20
CA THR A 6 6.26 19.56 -10.94
C THR A 6 7.79 19.62 -10.99
N GLU A 7 8.41 19.27 -12.13
CA GLU A 7 9.86 19.40 -12.31
C GLU A 7 10.33 20.87 -12.23
N GLU A 8 9.60 21.79 -12.84
CA GLU A 8 9.89 23.22 -12.79
C GLU A 8 9.76 23.77 -11.36
N LEU A 9 8.73 23.32 -10.64
CA LEU A 9 8.50 23.70 -9.24
C LEU A 9 9.65 23.22 -8.34
N ILE A 10 10.11 21.99 -8.52
CA ILE A 10 11.24 21.44 -7.76
C ILE A 10 12.52 22.24 -8.02
N ASN A 11 12.85 22.53 -9.28
CA ASN A 11 14.03 23.33 -9.62
C ASN A 11 13.96 24.74 -9.02
N LYS A 12 12.79 25.39 -9.07
CA LYS A 12 12.56 26.72 -8.46
C LYS A 12 12.76 26.70 -6.95
N MET A 13 12.39 25.61 -6.27
CA MET A 13 12.63 25.45 -4.85
C MET A 13 14.11 25.24 -4.55
N LEU A 14 14.79 24.37 -5.30
CA LEU A 14 16.24 24.11 -5.18
C LEU A 14 17.07 25.39 -5.35
N ASP A 15 16.68 26.26 -6.28
CA ASP A 15 17.34 27.55 -6.51
C ASP A 15 17.12 28.56 -5.38
N SER A 16 16.06 28.41 -4.58
CA SER A 16 15.63 29.44 -3.64
C SER A 16 16.54 29.63 -2.42
N LYS A 17 17.52 28.76 -2.13
CA LYS A 17 18.29 28.76 -0.87
C LYS A 17 17.45 28.81 0.43
N LYS A 18 16.13 28.58 0.33
CA LYS A 18 15.20 28.53 1.47
C LYS A 18 14.99 27.10 1.98
N LEU A 19 15.62 26.11 1.31
CA LEU A 19 15.58 24.70 1.67
C LEU A 19 16.71 24.35 2.63
N GLY A 20 16.42 23.43 3.56
CA GLY A 20 17.45 22.72 4.32
C GLY A 20 18.17 21.69 3.44
N ASN A 21 19.34 21.20 3.90
CA ASN A 21 20.15 20.24 3.12
C ASN A 21 19.36 18.98 2.79
N ASP A 22 18.65 18.42 3.78
CA ASP A 22 17.87 17.18 3.65
C ASP A 22 16.74 17.32 2.62
N ALA A 23 15.94 18.38 2.72
CA ALA A 23 14.88 18.68 1.75
C ALA A 23 15.42 18.95 0.34
N SER A 24 16.69 19.38 0.21
CA SER A 24 17.33 19.57 -1.10
C SER A 24 17.83 18.27 -1.72
N GLU A 25 18.13 17.25 -0.91
CA GLU A 25 18.50 15.91 -1.35
C GLU A 25 17.26 15.16 -1.81
N ASP A 26 16.18 15.15 -1.01
CA ASP A 26 14.89 14.56 -1.38
C ASP A 26 14.38 15.07 -2.74
N LEU A 27 14.45 16.40 -2.94
CA LEU A 27 14.02 17.04 -4.19
C LEU A 27 14.87 16.64 -5.40
N LYS A 28 16.16 16.32 -5.22
CA LYS A 28 17.01 15.82 -6.30
C LYS A 28 16.69 14.37 -6.65
N ASP A 29 16.38 13.55 -5.64
CA ASP A 29 15.96 12.17 -5.83
C ASP A 29 14.64 12.11 -6.58
N PHE A 30 13.68 12.98 -6.22
CA PHE A 30 12.43 13.12 -6.97
C PHE A 30 12.63 13.54 -8.43
N LEU A 31 13.59 14.43 -8.73
CA LEU A 31 13.93 14.76 -10.12
C LEU A 31 14.50 13.55 -10.89
N GLN A 32 15.19 12.64 -10.21
CA GLN A 32 15.66 11.40 -10.82
C GLN A 32 14.49 10.43 -11.04
N ASP A 33 13.59 10.27 -10.06
CA ASP A 33 12.41 9.42 -10.17
C ASP A 33 11.46 9.86 -11.29
N ILE A 34 11.34 11.17 -11.54
CA ILE A 34 10.56 11.67 -12.68
C ILE A 34 11.19 11.25 -14.01
N LYS A 35 12.52 11.34 -14.15
CA LYS A 35 13.24 10.88 -15.35
C LYS A 35 13.15 9.37 -15.55
N GLU A 36 13.14 8.61 -14.46
CA GLU A 36 13.00 7.15 -14.48
C GLU A 36 11.54 6.70 -14.64
N GLY A 37 10.57 7.62 -14.60
CA GLY A 37 9.13 7.33 -14.66
C GLY A 37 8.60 6.61 -13.41
N LYS A 38 9.33 6.69 -12.29
CA LYS A 38 8.99 6.10 -10.99
C LYS A 38 8.35 7.11 -10.03
N PHE A 39 8.21 8.36 -10.43
CA PHE A 39 7.61 9.39 -9.60
C PHE A 39 6.16 9.04 -9.23
N HIS A 40 5.90 8.93 -7.93
CA HIS A 40 4.61 8.55 -7.40
C HIS A 40 3.75 9.78 -7.08
N ARG A 41 2.45 9.54 -6.92
CA ARG A 41 1.48 10.59 -6.58
C ARG A 41 1.73 11.18 -5.19
N ASP A 42 2.30 10.40 -4.28
CA ASP A 42 2.62 10.85 -2.93
C ASP A 42 3.81 11.82 -2.94
N ASP A 43 4.78 11.60 -3.84
CA ASP A 43 5.92 12.48 -4.05
C ASP A 43 5.48 13.84 -4.61
N ASP A 44 4.54 13.84 -5.56
CA ASP A 44 3.90 15.07 -6.08
C ASP A 44 3.20 15.87 -4.97
N ALA A 45 2.47 15.18 -4.09
CA ALA A 45 1.79 15.82 -2.96
C ALA A 45 2.79 16.43 -1.96
N TYR A 46 3.93 15.75 -1.71
CA TYR A 46 4.99 16.26 -0.85
C TYR A 46 5.64 17.52 -1.42
N VAL A 47 5.99 17.50 -2.71
CA VAL A 47 6.59 18.64 -3.43
C VAL A 47 5.66 19.85 -3.38
N HIS A 48 4.36 19.65 -3.60
CA HIS A 48 3.37 20.73 -3.53
C HIS A 48 3.19 21.28 -2.10
N ALA A 49 3.13 20.42 -1.08
CA ALA A 49 3.05 20.88 0.31
C ALA A 49 4.30 21.67 0.74
N LEU A 50 5.48 21.27 0.26
CA LEU A 50 6.73 21.98 0.49
C LEU A 50 6.75 23.33 -0.22
N ALA A 51 6.27 23.39 -1.47
CA ALA A 51 6.11 24.62 -2.22
C ALA A 51 5.13 25.59 -1.53
N ASP A 52 3.99 25.11 -1.03
CA ASP A 52 3.03 25.87 -0.23
C ASP A 52 3.70 26.51 0.99
N ARG A 53 4.48 25.71 1.73
CA ARG A 53 5.20 26.15 2.93
C ARG A 53 6.27 27.20 2.62
N LEU A 54 6.95 27.08 1.49
CA LEU A 54 8.02 27.97 1.06
C LEU A 54 7.52 29.20 0.29
N GLY A 55 6.22 29.24 -0.03
CA GLY A 55 5.56 30.33 -0.75
C GLY A 55 5.81 30.31 -2.26
N PHE A 56 6.03 29.14 -2.85
CA PHE A 56 6.28 28.94 -4.28
C PHE A 56 5.01 28.70 -5.11
N THR A 57 3.82 28.83 -4.51
CA THR A 57 2.55 28.53 -5.17
C THR A 57 2.18 29.56 -6.22
N ASP A 58 2.06 29.11 -7.46
CA ASP A 58 1.35 29.85 -8.51
C ASP A 58 -0.16 29.77 -8.24
N GLY A 59 -0.64 30.50 -7.24
CA GLY A 59 -2.02 30.97 -7.12
C GLY A 59 -3.15 29.93 -7.07
N LYS A 60 -2.87 28.62 -7.01
CA LYS A 60 -3.90 27.58 -6.97
C LYS A 60 -4.16 27.14 -5.52
N VAL A 61 -5.00 27.93 -4.86
CA VAL A 61 -5.59 27.61 -3.56
C VAL A 61 -6.29 26.24 -3.64
N PRO A 62 -5.94 25.24 -2.80
CA PRO A 62 -6.75 24.04 -2.70
C PRO A 62 -8.10 24.39 -2.05
N ALA A 63 -9.16 24.09 -2.79
CA ALA A 63 -10.53 24.35 -2.42
C ALA A 63 -11.00 23.46 -1.24
N ASN A 64 -11.25 24.13 -0.11
CA ASN A 64 -12.45 24.00 0.72
C ASN A 64 -12.82 22.61 1.31
N GLY A 65 -12.49 22.44 2.60
CA GLY A 65 -13.27 21.62 3.55
C GLY A 65 -14.08 22.50 4.50
N LYS A 66 -15.37 22.71 4.18
CA LYS A 66 -16.47 23.19 5.07
C LYS A 66 -16.48 22.38 6.38
N GLY A 67 -16.61 22.88 7.60
CA GLY A 67 -16.63 24.22 8.17
C GLY A 67 -17.20 24.13 9.59
N THR A 68 -16.62 24.84 10.57
CA THR A 68 -17.34 25.35 11.75
C THR A 68 -16.62 26.59 12.24
N LYS A 69 -17.36 27.71 12.27
CA LYS A 69 -16.90 28.97 12.85
C LYS A 69 -16.54 28.75 14.32
N ALA A 70 -15.28 28.99 14.67
CA ALA A 70 -14.90 29.53 15.96
C ALA A 70 -13.94 30.68 15.69
N SER A 71 -14.45 31.90 15.88
CA SER A 71 -13.64 33.10 15.94
C SER A 71 -12.76 33.00 17.19
N ALA A 72 -11.52 32.56 17.03
CA ALA A 72 -10.50 32.69 18.05
C ALA A 72 -9.35 33.50 17.47
N THR A 73 -9.19 34.68 18.06
CA THR A 73 -8.08 35.61 17.92
C THR A 73 -6.77 34.94 17.55
N LYS A 74 -6.21 35.40 16.45
CA LYS A 74 -4.80 35.31 16.07
C LYS A 74 -3.91 35.74 17.24
N LYS A 75 -3.55 34.82 18.12
CA LYS A 75 -2.25 34.82 18.77
C LYS A 75 -1.38 33.92 17.91
N THR A 76 -0.50 34.54 17.14
CA THR A 76 0.68 33.85 16.63
C THR A 76 1.45 33.36 17.84
N ASP A 77 1.15 32.14 18.30
CA ASP A 77 2.08 31.38 19.11
C ASP A 77 3.34 31.30 18.28
N ASN A 78 4.36 32.04 18.72
CA ASN A 78 5.70 31.86 18.22
C ASN A 78 6.13 30.48 18.71
N VAL A 79 5.74 29.47 17.95
CA VAL A 79 6.07 28.07 18.21
C VAL A 79 7.59 27.99 18.15
N ASP A 80 8.22 27.73 19.29
CA ASP A 80 9.62 27.38 19.32
C ASP A 80 9.77 26.01 18.67
N TRP A 81 10.11 26.02 17.39
CA TRP A 81 10.30 24.81 16.60
C TRP A 81 11.46 23.98 17.11
N HIS A 82 12.41 24.58 17.83
CA HIS A 82 13.51 23.85 18.45
C HIS A 82 13.01 23.04 19.64
N GLU A 83 12.21 23.64 20.53
CA GLU A 83 11.60 22.94 21.65
C GLU A 83 10.69 21.79 21.18
N ARG A 84 9.91 22.01 20.11
CA ARG A 84 9.09 20.93 19.51
C ARG A 84 9.91 19.84 18.83
N ALA A 85 11.05 20.19 18.21
CA ALA A 85 11.94 19.22 17.59
C ALA A 85 12.59 18.33 18.65
N VAL A 86 13.09 18.91 19.74
CA VAL A 86 13.69 18.16 20.86
C VAL A 86 12.68 17.23 21.52
N ILE A 87 11.43 17.67 21.71
CA ILE A 87 10.36 16.81 22.26
C ILE A 87 10.00 15.69 21.27
N ALA A 88 10.00 15.98 19.97
CA ALA A 88 9.73 14.97 18.95
C ALA A 88 10.85 13.95 18.85
N GLU A 89 12.12 14.36 18.93
CA GLU A 89 13.29 13.47 18.95
C GLU A 89 13.26 12.53 20.16
N ALA A 90 12.99 13.06 21.36
CA ALA A 90 12.83 12.23 22.56
C ALA A 90 11.66 11.25 22.44
N ARG A 91 10.58 11.63 21.76
CA ARG A 91 9.43 10.75 21.52
C ARG A 91 9.70 9.69 20.46
N VAL A 92 10.56 9.99 19.48
CA VAL A 92 11.01 9.01 18.47
C VAL A 92 11.90 7.97 19.13
N GLU A 93 12.84 8.36 19.99
CA GLU A 93 13.72 7.44 20.72
C GLU A 93 12.91 6.46 21.59
N GLU A 94 11.88 6.94 22.31
CA GLU A 94 10.97 6.09 23.09
C GLU A 94 10.18 5.10 22.21
N LEU A 95 9.74 5.53 21.03
CA LEU A 95 9.01 4.67 20.09
C LEU A 95 9.94 3.64 19.41
N GLU A 96 11.20 4.00 19.17
CA GLU A 96 12.21 3.08 18.64
C GLU A 96 12.55 1.99 19.66
N GLU A 97 12.71 2.33 20.94
CA GLU A 97 12.86 1.35 22.03
C GLU A 97 11.62 0.44 22.14
N GLU A 98 10.40 0.99 22.04
CA GLU A 98 9.17 0.19 22.08
C GLU A 98 9.08 -0.77 20.89
N ILE A 99 9.46 -0.32 19.69
CA ILE A 99 9.54 -1.15 18.48
C ILE A 99 10.60 -2.24 18.65
N GLU A 100 11.77 -1.93 19.21
CA GLU A 100 12.82 -2.91 19.44
C GLU A 100 12.35 -4.00 20.42
N VAL A 101 11.69 -3.63 21.52
CA VAL A 101 11.09 -4.56 22.47
C VAL A 101 9.98 -5.40 21.82
N LEU A 102 9.14 -4.80 20.98
CA LEU A 102 8.08 -5.52 20.24
C LEU A 102 8.63 -6.41 19.12
N LYS A 103 9.79 -6.09 18.57
CA LYS A 103 10.48 -6.87 17.53
C LYS A 103 11.24 -8.05 18.13
N ASP A 104 11.75 -7.90 19.35
CA ASP A 104 12.33 -8.99 20.16
C ASP A 104 11.27 -9.84 20.88
N ALA A 105 10.02 -9.36 20.94
CA ALA A 105 8.90 -10.23 21.31
C ALA A 105 8.78 -11.32 20.22
N PRO A 106 8.94 -12.61 20.56
CA PRO A 106 8.79 -13.68 19.58
C PRO A 106 7.35 -13.65 19.08
N GLY A 107 7.16 -13.08 17.89
CA GLY A 107 5.91 -13.13 17.16
C GLY A 107 5.59 -14.60 16.95
N SER A 108 4.73 -15.15 17.82
CA SER A 108 4.18 -16.47 17.60
C SER A 108 3.55 -16.41 16.20
N PRO A 109 3.96 -17.28 15.26
CA PRO A 109 3.34 -17.31 13.95
C PRO A 109 1.83 -17.47 14.16
N PRO A 110 1.00 -16.78 13.35
CA PRO A 110 -0.44 -16.94 13.45
C PRO A 110 -0.73 -18.44 13.42
N GLU A 111 -1.41 -18.93 14.46
CA GLU A 111 -1.80 -20.33 14.51
C GLU A 111 -2.51 -20.66 13.20
N SER A 112 -2.01 -21.68 12.51
CA SER A 112 -2.62 -22.20 11.29
C SER A 112 -4.06 -22.57 11.62
N MET A 113 -5.01 -21.69 11.30
CA MET A 113 -6.44 -21.88 11.58
C MET A 113 -7.04 -23.09 10.83
N VAL A 114 -6.28 -23.69 9.92
CA VAL A 114 -6.69 -24.83 9.11
C VAL A 114 -5.72 -25.98 9.37
N ASP A 115 -6.27 -27.09 9.84
CA ASP A 115 -5.54 -28.35 9.90
C ASP A 115 -5.30 -28.85 8.47
N ALA A 116 -4.04 -28.79 8.03
CA ALA A 116 -3.63 -29.20 6.69
C ALA A 116 -3.90 -30.68 6.44
N ASP A 117 -3.88 -31.53 7.47
CA ASP A 117 -4.18 -32.95 7.34
C ASP A 117 -5.68 -33.18 7.21
N ALA A 118 -6.50 -32.41 7.94
CA ALA A 118 -7.95 -32.40 7.72
C ALA A 118 -8.32 -31.98 6.29
N LEU A 119 -7.64 -30.98 5.73
CA LEU A 119 -7.84 -30.53 4.35
C LEU A 119 -7.44 -31.62 3.35
N ARG A 120 -6.32 -32.31 3.57
CA ARG A 120 -5.87 -33.43 2.72
C ARG A 120 -6.85 -34.60 2.73
N VAL A 121 -7.41 -34.93 3.90
CA VAL A 121 -8.41 -35.99 4.02
C VAL A 121 -9.68 -35.64 3.23
N LEU A 122 -10.14 -34.39 3.32
CA LEU A 122 -11.30 -33.93 2.54
C LEU A 122 -11.03 -34.00 1.03
N LEU A 123 -9.84 -33.59 0.60
CA LEU A 123 -9.45 -33.63 -0.81
C LEU A 123 -9.45 -35.06 -1.37
N ASN A 124 -8.84 -36.01 -0.64
CA ASN A 124 -8.83 -37.42 -1.06
C ASN A 124 -10.25 -38.00 -1.14
N LYS A 125 -11.11 -37.65 -0.18
CA LYS A 125 -12.51 -38.12 -0.18
C LYS A 125 -13.28 -37.62 -1.40
N ILE A 126 -13.05 -36.38 -1.83
CA ILE A 126 -13.65 -35.83 -3.05
C ILE A 126 -13.13 -36.58 -4.28
N TYR A 127 -11.82 -36.80 -4.35
CA TYR A 127 -11.19 -37.51 -5.46
C TYR A 127 -11.69 -38.96 -5.60
N ASP A 128 -11.81 -39.69 -4.48
CA ASP A 128 -12.33 -41.05 -4.45
C ASP A 128 -13.81 -41.11 -4.89
N ALA A 129 -14.62 -40.16 -4.42
CA ALA A 129 -16.03 -40.09 -4.79
C ALA A 129 -16.23 -39.77 -6.28
N GLU A 130 -15.44 -38.84 -6.82
CA GLU A 130 -15.47 -38.48 -8.24
C GLU A 130 -15.03 -39.66 -9.11
N THR A 131 -13.95 -40.34 -8.73
CA THR A 131 -13.45 -41.51 -9.44
C THR A 131 -14.48 -42.66 -9.44
N GLY A 132 -15.14 -42.89 -8.31
CA GLY A 132 -16.23 -43.87 -8.20
C GLY A 132 -17.39 -43.55 -9.15
N ALA A 133 -17.87 -42.30 -9.15
CA ALA A 133 -18.96 -41.87 -10.01
C ALA A 133 -18.62 -42.00 -11.51
N LEU A 134 -17.39 -41.65 -11.91
CA LEU A 134 -16.94 -41.80 -13.30
C LEU A 134 -16.89 -43.26 -13.74
N CYS A 135 -16.46 -44.18 -12.86
CA CYS A 135 -16.49 -45.61 -13.12
C CYS A 135 -17.91 -46.14 -13.31
N GLU A 136 -18.86 -45.69 -12.49
CA GLU A 136 -20.27 -46.09 -12.62
C GLU A 136 -20.86 -45.63 -13.95
N ILE A 137 -20.63 -44.37 -14.34
CA ILE A 137 -21.08 -43.83 -15.63
C ILE A 137 -20.47 -44.62 -16.79
N SER A 138 -19.15 -44.87 -16.75
CA SER A 138 -18.45 -45.64 -17.80
C SER A 138 -19.00 -47.05 -17.95
N ASN A 139 -19.27 -47.74 -16.82
CA ASN A 139 -19.84 -49.08 -16.85
C ASN A 139 -21.28 -49.10 -17.39
N GLU A 140 -22.10 -48.10 -17.05
CA GLU A 140 -23.46 -47.95 -17.56
C GLU A 140 -23.44 -47.69 -19.08
N GLU A 141 -22.58 -46.80 -19.58
CA GLU A 141 -22.42 -46.54 -21.01
C GLU A 141 -21.94 -47.78 -21.78
N ALA A 142 -21.00 -48.54 -21.19
CA ALA A 142 -20.53 -49.80 -21.76
C ALA A 142 -21.66 -50.84 -21.83
N ALA A 143 -22.48 -50.96 -20.78
CA ALA A 143 -23.63 -51.86 -20.73
C ALA A 143 -24.69 -51.50 -21.78
N GLN A 144 -25.00 -50.21 -21.94
CA GLN A 144 -25.92 -49.72 -22.97
C GLN A 144 -25.40 -50.02 -24.38
N THR A 145 -24.10 -49.83 -24.60
CA THR A 145 -23.46 -50.12 -25.89
C THR A 145 -23.54 -51.61 -26.24
N LEU A 146 -23.26 -52.50 -25.28
CA LEU A 146 -23.36 -53.95 -25.47
C LEU A 146 -24.80 -54.39 -25.77
N LYS A 147 -25.79 -53.83 -25.07
CA LYS A 147 -27.21 -54.11 -25.32
C LYS A 147 -27.62 -53.72 -26.74
N LEU A 148 -27.18 -52.56 -27.21
CA LEU A 148 -27.47 -52.07 -28.56
C LEU A 148 -26.80 -52.94 -29.64
N MET A 149 -25.60 -53.48 -29.35
CA MET A 149 -24.96 -54.44 -30.23
C MET A 149 -25.68 -55.79 -30.26
N SER A 150 -26.19 -56.29 -29.12
CA SER A 150 -26.96 -57.54 -29.11
C SER A 150 -28.27 -57.42 -29.86
N GLU A 151 -28.99 -56.30 -29.72
CA GLU A 151 -30.26 -56.06 -30.44
C GLU A 151 -30.06 -55.91 -31.97
N LYS A 152 -28.84 -55.68 -32.45
CA LYS A 152 -28.50 -55.62 -33.88
C LYS A 152 -28.04 -56.97 -34.46
N LEU A 153 -27.76 -57.95 -33.60
CA LEU A 153 -27.30 -59.28 -33.98
C LEU A 153 -28.44 -60.31 -34.04
N ASP A 154 -29.59 -60.00 -33.44
CA ASP A 154 -30.88 -60.70 -33.62
C ASP A 154 -31.65 -60.17 -34.83
#